data_AF-A0A975BFP9-F1
#
_entry.id   AF-A0A975BFP9-F1
#
_cell.length_a   1.000
_cell.length_b   1.000
_cell.length_c   1.000
_cell.angle_alpha   90.00
_cell.angle_beta   90.00
_cell.angle_gamma   90.00
#
_symmetry.space_group_name_H-M   'P 1'
#
loop_
_entity.id
_entity.type
_entity.pdbx_description
1 polymer ?
#
loop_
_entity_poly.entity_id
_entity_poly.type
_entity_poly.pdbx_seq_one_letter_code
_entity_poly.pdbx_strand_id
1 'polypeptide(L)'
;MITRFKTMLMMFVLFSLTAFCAYATGEKMMSVQVRQGQIRSTPSFLGRIVVNLSYGDRVQVREEKGSWIRVSVPGSRAGGWIHASALTTKKIVIRAGTKDVSLAASADELALAGKGFNKQVEQEFKVKNPKIDFTWVDRMEKIVVTPNQIKRFLKKGGLSAGGGGR
;
A
#
# COMPACT_ATOMS: atom_id res chain seq x y z
N MET A 1 19.41 22.30 59.91
CA MET A 1 18.76 22.96 58.75
C MET A 1 19.35 22.51 57.40
N ILE A 2 20.68 22.33 57.30
CA ILE A 2 21.40 21.92 56.08
C ILE A 2 21.07 20.49 55.57
N THR A 3 20.77 19.54 56.44
CA THR A 3 20.42 18.15 56.06
C THR A 3 19.05 18.03 55.39
N ARG A 4 18.08 18.86 55.78
CA ARG A 4 16.73 18.88 55.18
C ARG A 4 16.71 19.57 53.80
N PHE A 5 17.61 20.52 53.59
CA PHE A 5 17.84 21.16 52.29
C PHE A 5 18.47 20.19 51.29
N LYS A 6 19.44 19.36 51.72
CA LYS A 6 20.06 18.32 50.88
C LYS A 6 19.08 17.21 50.48
N THR A 7 18.20 16.78 51.39
CA THR A 7 17.16 15.78 51.06
C THR A 7 16.09 16.35 50.12
N MET A 8 15.72 17.63 50.24
CA MET A 8 14.82 18.28 49.28
C MET A 8 15.46 18.45 47.90
N LEU A 9 16.74 18.82 47.85
CA LEU A 9 17.50 18.94 46.60
C LEU A 9 17.65 17.58 45.89
N MET A 10 17.86 16.51 46.66
CA MET A 10 17.98 15.14 46.14
C MET A 10 16.63 14.59 45.64
N MET A 11 15.49 14.91 46.28
CA MET A 11 14.17 14.57 45.75
C MET A 11 13.81 15.39 44.50
N PHE A 12 14.28 16.63 44.37
CA PHE A 12 14.07 17.44 43.17
C PHE A 12 14.87 16.93 41.96
N VAL A 13 16.09 16.43 42.20
CA VAL A 13 16.93 15.76 41.17
C VAL A 13 16.38 14.37 40.81
N LEU A 14 15.73 13.67 41.74
CA LEU A 14 15.07 12.39 41.46
C LEU A 14 13.75 12.56 40.70
N PHE A 15 13.07 13.70 40.89
CA PHE A 15 11.84 14.08 40.17
C PHE A 15 12.12 14.63 38.77
N SER A 16 13.29 15.21 38.52
CA SER A 16 13.69 15.65 37.17
C SER A 16 14.17 14.50 36.27
N LEU A 17 14.54 13.35 36.85
CA LEU A 17 14.94 12.16 36.08
C LEU A 17 13.75 11.35 35.54
N THR A 18 12.53 11.63 36.00
CA THR A 18 11.28 11.06 35.46
C THR A 18 10.67 11.90 34.33
N ALA A 19 11.40 12.87 33.79
CA ALA A 19 11.11 13.48 32.49
C ALA A 19 11.34 12.41 31.41
N PHE A 20 10.38 11.51 31.34
CA PHE A 20 10.21 10.46 30.36
C PHE A 20 10.38 11.13 28.99
N CYS A 21 11.51 10.84 28.33
CA CYS A 21 11.68 11.15 26.93
C CYS A 21 10.53 10.46 26.19
N ALA A 22 9.46 11.20 25.94
CA ALA A 22 8.48 10.86 24.94
C ALA A 22 9.23 10.99 23.61
N TYR A 23 9.93 9.93 23.25
CA TYR A 23 10.43 9.77 21.89
C TYR A 23 9.20 9.78 21.01
N ALA A 24 8.92 10.93 20.41
CA ALA A 24 8.05 11.03 19.26
C ALA A 24 8.71 10.15 18.20
N THR A 25 8.25 8.90 18.10
CA THR A 25 8.60 8.03 16.99
C THR A 25 8.16 8.77 15.75
N GLY A 26 9.11 9.22 14.94
CA GLY A 26 8.83 9.86 13.67
C GLY A 26 8.08 8.86 12.80
N GLU A 27 6.75 8.95 12.79
CA GLU A 27 5.93 8.02 12.04
C GLU A 27 6.14 8.30 10.55
N LYS A 28 6.90 7.42 9.88
CA LYS A 28 7.17 7.52 8.45
C LYS A 28 5.85 7.37 7.70
N MET A 29 5.44 8.43 7.01
CA MET A 29 4.21 8.45 6.23
C MET A 29 4.51 8.07 4.77
N MET A 30 3.69 7.18 4.21
CA MET A 30 3.74 6.80 2.79
C MET A 30 2.39 7.05 2.11
N SER A 31 2.41 7.18 0.79
CA SER A 31 1.21 7.33 -0.03
C SER A 31 0.95 6.06 -0.82
N VAL A 32 -0.31 5.72 -1.04
CA VAL A 32 -0.71 4.59 -1.89
C VAL A 32 -0.56 4.98 -3.36
N GLN A 33 0.25 4.24 -4.11
CA GLN A 33 0.54 4.51 -5.53
C GLN A 33 -0.25 3.64 -6.52
N VAL A 34 -1.04 2.69 -6.01
CA VAL A 34 -1.88 1.81 -6.83
C VAL A 34 -3.34 2.29 -6.80
N ARG A 35 -4.11 1.98 -7.84
CA ARG A 35 -5.54 2.36 -7.92
C ARG A 35 -6.37 1.79 -6.76
N GLN A 36 -6.06 0.55 -6.35
CA GLN A 36 -6.71 -0.12 -5.22
C GLN A 36 -5.67 -0.83 -4.36
N GLY A 37 -5.31 -0.20 -3.23
CA GLY A 37 -4.44 -0.80 -2.22
C GLY A 37 -5.24 -1.72 -1.30
N GLN A 38 -4.64 -2.82 -0.83
CA GLN A 38 -5.30 -3.76 0.07
C GLN A 38 -4.43 -3.97 1.32
N ILE A 39 -4.93 -3.56 2.47
CA ILE A 39 -4.35 -3.89 3.77
C ILE A 39 -4.86 -5.27 4.17
N ARG A 40 -3.94 -6.16 4.55
CA ARG A 40 -4.20 -7.55 4.90
C ARG A 40 -3.85 -7.85 6.35
N SER A 41 -4.48 -8.88 6.92
CA SER A 41 -4.23 -9.28 8.31
C SER A 41 -2.85 -9.89 8.52
N THR A 42 -2.30 -10.54 7.50
CA THR A 42 -0.99 -11.21 7.50
C THR A 42 -0.16 -10.73 6.31
N PRO A 43 1.18 -10.79 6.39
CA PRO A 43 2.08 -10.44 5.30
C PRO A 43 2.08 -11.54 4.22
N SER A 44 0.94 -11.72 3.56
CA SER A 44 0.73 -12.72 2.50
C SER A 44 -0.39 -12.26 1.57
N PHE A 45 -0.24 -12.53 0.27
CA PHE A 45 -1.27 -12.27 -0.75
C PHE A 45 -2.55 -13.10 -0.53
N LEU A 46 -2.49 -14.15 0.30
CA LEU A 46 -3.65 -14.94 0.69
C LEU A 46 -4.24 -14.52 2.06
N GLY A 47 -3.61 -13.54 2.71
CA GLY A 47 -4.10 -12.95 3.95
C GLY A 47 -5.46 -12.30 3.74
N ARG A 48 -6.31 -12.34 4.76
CA ARG A 48 -7.64 -11.72 4.72
C ARG A 48 -7.48 -10.22 4.53
N ILE A 49 -8.24 -9.64 3.60
CA ILE A 49 -8.29 -8.20 3.39
C ILE A 49 -9.04 -7.57 4.57
N VAL A 50 -8.42 -6.56 5.17
CA VAL A 50 -8.94 -5.81 6.33
C VAL A 50 -9.53 -4.49 5.86
N VAL A 51 -8.83 -3.77 4.99
CA VAL A 51 -9.25 -2.46 4.44
C VAL A 51 -8.76 -2.32 3.00
N ASN A 52 -9.58 -1.68 2.16
CA ASN A 52 -9.17 -1.20 0.84
C ASN A 52 -8.80 0.28 0.91
N LEU A 53 -7.72 0.66 0.25
CA LEU A 53 -7.22 2.02 0.13
C LEU A 53 -7.32 2.48 -1.32
N SER A 54 -7.58 3.76 -1.51
CA SER A 54 -7.59 4.43 -2.81
C SER A 54 -6.21 4.99 -3.16
N TYR A 55 -6.00 5.28 -4.45
CA TYR A 55 -4.80 5.98 -4.89
C TYR A 55 -4.65 7.34 -4.17
N GLY A 56 -3.44 7.64 -3.70
CA GLY A 56 -3.12 8.86 -2.98
C GLY A 56 -3.37 8.80 -1.46
N ASP A 57 -4.04 7.77 -0.96
CA ASP A 57 -4.30 7.61 0.47
C ASP A 57 -3.00 7.61 1.27
N ARG A 58 -3.03 8.23 2.45
CA ARG A 58 -1.87 8.36 3.32
C ARG A 58 -1.93 7.34 4.44
N VAL A 59 -0.85 6.58 4.60
CA VAL A 59 -0.73 5.57 5.65
C VAL A 59 0.52 5.81 6.48
N GLN A 60 0.44 5.48 7.76
CA GLN A 60 1.59 5.53 8.66
C GLN A 60 2.27 4.16 8.67
N VAL A 61 3.57 4.13 8.45
CA VAL A 61 4.39 2.93 8.56
C VAL A 61 4.66 2.65 10.03
N ARG A 62 4.47 1.39 10.42
CA ARG A 62 4.71 0.87 11.77
C ARG A 62 5.89 -0.09 11.80
N GLU A 63 5.97 -0.97 10.82
CA GLU A 63 6.98 -2.03 10.76
C GLU A 63 7.22 -2.40 9.28
N GLU A 64 8.47 -2.70 8.91
CA GLU A 64 8.83 -3.21 7.59
C GLU A 64 9.38 -4.64 7.76
N LYS A 65 8.82 -5.60 7.03
CA LYS A 65 9.21 -7.02 7.06
C LYS A 65 9.34 -7.56 5.64
N GLY A 66 10.56 -7.54 5.11
CA GLY A 66 10.83 -7.90 3.72
C GLY A 66 10.03 -7.01 2.76
N SER A 67 9.32 -7.61 1.81
CA SER A 67 8.45 -6.90 0.86
C SER A 67 7.10 -6.44 1.45
N TRP A 68 6.87 -6.64 2.74
CA TRP A 68 5.63 -6.29 3.42
C TRP A 68 5.83 -5.17 4.44
N ILE A 69 4.89 -4.23 4.47
CA ILE A 69 4.93 -3.07 5.34
C ILE A 69 3.66 -3.10 6.20
N ARG A 70 3.84 -3.11 7.51
CA ARG A 70 2.74 -2.94 8.46
C ARG A 70 2.41 -1.47 8.56
N VAL A 71 1.15 -1.15 8.28
CA VAL A 71 0.64 0.22 8.24
C VAL A 71 -0.60 0.39 9.09
N SER A 72 -0.80 1.61 9.58
CA SER A 72 -2.06 2.07 10.18
C SER A 72 -2.63 3.21 9.35
N VAL A 73 -3.96 3.24 9.26
CA VAL A 73 -4.68 4.32 8.58
C VAL A 73 -4.94 5.44 9.60
N PRO A 74 -4.46 6.67 9.37
CA PRO A 74 -4.74 7.80 10.27
C PRO A 74 -6.25 7.99 10.47
N GLY A 75 -6.67 8.21 11.72
CA GLY A 75 -8.09 8.41 12.06
C GLY A 75 -8.93 7.13 12.07
N SER A 76 -8.33 5.96 11.83
CA SER A 76 -8.99 4.66 11.97
C SER A 76 -8.18 3.73 12.87
N ARG A 77 -8.87 2.84 13.60
CA ARG A 77 -8.22 1.74 14.32
C ARG A 77 -7.76 0.62 13.37
N ALA A 78 -8.11 0.70 12.09
CA ALA A 78 -7.76 -0.30 11.11
C ALA A 78 -6.29 -0.18 10.67
N GLY A 79 -5.59 -1.31 10.73
CA GLY A 79 -4.20 -1.45 10.31
C GLY A 79 -3.88 -2.89 9.97
N GLY A 80 -2.75 -3.12 9.32
CA GLY A 80 -2.34 -4.43 8.85
C GLY A 80 -1.18 -4.34 7.86
N TRP A 81 -0.98 -5.37 7.06
CA TRP A 81 0.13 -5.53 6.14
C TRP A 81 -0.27 -5.17 4.72
N ILE A 82 0.52 -4.34 4.06
CA ILE A 82 0.41 -4.02 2.64
C ILE A 82 1.75 -4.30 1.96
N HIS A 83 1.72 -4.72 0.71
CA HIS A 83 2.94 -4.99 -0.04
C HIS A 83 3.66 -3.66 -0.39
N ALA A 84 4.99 -3.64 -0.33
CA ALA A 84 5.80 -2.45 -0.52
C ALA A 84 5.59 -1.80 -1.90
N SER A 85 5.31 -2.59 -2.95
CA SER A 85 5.01 -2.06 -4.29
C SER A 85 3.76 -1.18 -4.37
N ALA A 86 2.85 -1.31 -3.40
CA ALA A 86 1.64 -0.48 -3.34
C ALA A 86 1.87 0.89 -2.70
N LEU A 87 3.03 1.11 -2.06
CA LEU A 87 3.35 2.33 -1.32
C LEU A 87 4.51 3.08 -1.95
N THR A 88 4.47 4.40 -1.86
CA THR A 88 5.57 5.28 -2.25
C THR A 88 5.88 6.27 -1.13
N THR A 89 7.17 6.59 -0.96
CA THR A 89 7.62 7.65 -0.05
C THR A 89 7.23 9.04 -0.58
N LYS A 90 6.96 9.16 -1.89
CA LYS A 90 6.51 10.41 -2.49
C LYS A 90 5.13 10.80 -1.94
N LYS A 91 4.96 12.07 -1.58
CA LYS A 91 3.65 12.60 -1.19
C LYS A 91 2.85 12.87 -2.45
N ILE A 92 1.80 12.08 -2.67
CA ILE A 92 0.87 12.29 -3.78
C ILE A 92 -0.08 13.41 -3.37
N VAL A 93 -0.05 14.53 -4.09
CA VAL A 93 -0.94 15.68 -3.86
C VAL A 93 -1.87 15.81 -5.04
N ILE A 94 -3.13 15.40 -4.84
CA ILE A 94 -4.18 15.57 -5.85
C ILE A 94 -4.65 17.03 -5.79
N ARG A 95 -4.09 17.87 -6.66
CA ARG A 95 -4.53 19.25 -6.91
C ARG A 95 -4.58 19.42 -8.43
N ALA A 96 -5.61 20.12 -8.93
CA ALA A 96 -5.68 20.43 -10.35
C ALA A 96 -4.40 21.16 -10.79
N GLY A 97 -3.69 20.61 -11.77
CA GLY A 97 -2.43 21.16 -12.29
C GLY A 97 -1.12 20.69 -11.63
N THR A 98 -1.14 19.73 -10.70
CA THR A 98 0.10 19.17 -10.13
C THR A 98 0.69 18.02 -10.95
N LYS A 99 2.02 17.83 -10.80
CA LYS A 99 2.78 16.75 -11.45
C LYS A 99 2.22 15.35 -11.17
N ASP A 100 1.54 15.13 -10.06
CA ASP A 100 0.98 13.82 -9.71
C ASP A 100 -0.27 13.46 -10.54
N VAL A 101 -1.09 14.44 -10.92
CA VAL A 101 -2.18 14.24 -11.89
C VAL A 101 -1.60 13.93 -13.26
N SER A 102 -0.51 14.63 -13.64
CA SER A 102 0.23 14.28 -14.86
C SER A 102 0.93 12.93 -14.75
N LEU A 103 1.23 12.39 -13.56
CA LEU A 103 1.81 11.04 -13.45
C LEU A 103 0.79 9.95 -13.79
N ALA A 104 -0.46 10.08 -13.34
CA ALA A 104 -1.54 9.18 -13.74
C ALA A 104 -1.80 9.25 -15.25
N ALA A 105 -1.86 10.44 -15.83
CA ALA A 105 -1.96 10.64 -17.28
C ALA A 105 -0.72 10.09 -18.02
N SER A 106 0.48 10.32 -17.48
CA SER A 106 1.73 9.83 -18.05
C SER A 106 1.83 8.30 -18.03
N ALA A 107 1.16 7.61 -17.12
CA ALA A 107 1.09 6.14 -17.15
C ALA A 107 0.27 5.66 -18.36
N ASP A 108 -0.82 6.35 -18.69
CA ASP A 108 -1.63 6.09 -19.88
C ASP A 108 -0.87 6.49 -21.17
N GLU A 109 -0.07 7.56 -21.13
CA GLU A 109 0.82 7.98 -22.24
C GLU A 109 2.07 7.08 -22.37
N LEU A 110 2.60 6.54 -21.27
CA LEU A 110 3.73 5.61 -21.28
C LEU A 110 3.31 4.26 -21.88
N ALA A 111 2.07 3.82 -21.62
CA ALA A 111 1.48 2.67 -22.30
C ALA A 111 1.38 2.90 -23.82
N LEU A 112 1.12 4.15 -24.25
CA LEU A 112 1.13 4.56 -25.65
C LEU A 112 2.55 4.52 -26.25
N ALA A 113 3.54 5.05 -25.55
CA ALA A 113 4.94 5.11 -25.98
C ALA A 113 5.65 3.75 -25.98
N GLY A 114 5.21 2.81 -25.13
CA GLY A 114 5.80 1.48 -25.02
C GLY A 114 5.40 0.55 -26.16
N LYS A 115 4.09 0.38 -26.40
CA LYS A 115 3.51 -0.50 -27.44
C LYS A 115 2.04 -0.17 -27.83
N GLY A 116 1.45 0.92 -27.34
CA GLY A 116 0.07 1.29 -27.67
C GLY A 116 -1.03 0.49 -26.97
N PHE A 117 -0.74 -0.23 -25.88
CA PHE A 117 -1.75 -1.06 -25.21
C PHE A 117 -2.56 -0.24 -24.20
N ASN A 118 -3.53 0.51 -24.71
CA ASN A 118 -4.51 1.21 -23.89
C ASN A 118 -5.93 1.01 -24.43
N LYS A 119 -6.92 1.38 -23.61
CA LYS A 119 -8.34 1.20 -23.94
C LYS A 119 -8.73 1.94 -25.23
N GLN A 120 -8.20 3.12 -25.48
CA GLN A 120 -8.52 3.91 -26.66
C GLN A 120 -8.04 3.23 -27.95
N VAL A 121 -6.78 2.79 -27.97
CA VAL A 121 -6.18 2.10 -29.13
C VAL A 121 -6.94 0.83 -29.45
N GLU A 122 -7.36 0.07 -28.44
CA GLU A 122 -8.18 -1.12 -28.64
C GLU A 122 -9.54 -0.78 -29.26
N GLN A 123 -10.22 0.27 -28.79
CA GLN A 123 -11.50 0.70 -29.37
C GLN A 123 -11.33 1.12 -30.83
N GLU A 124 -10.31 1.93 -31.14
CA GLU A 124 -10.00 2.32 -32.51
C GLU A 124 -9.67 1.11 -33.40
N PHE A 125 -8.95 0.12 -32.86
CA PHE A 125 -8.61 -1.10 -33.57
C PHE A 125 -9.83 -1.98 -33.83
N LYS A 126 -10.76 -2.10 -32.87
CA LYS A 126 -12.06 -2.79 -33.03
C LYS A 126 -12.89 -2.17 -34.16
N VAL A 127 -12.96 -0.83 -34.21
CA VAL A 127 -13.68 -0.10 -35.28
C VAL A 127 -13.04 -0.34 -36.65
N LYS A 128 -11.72 -0.30 -36.75
CA LYS A 128 -10.99 -0.48 -38.03
C LYS A 128 -11.00 -1.93 -38.52
N ASN A 129 -11.21 -2.90 -37.64
CA ASN A 129 -11.11 -4.33 -37.95
C ASN A 129 -12.36 -5.11 -37.52
N PRO A 130 -13.54 -4.89 -38.15
CA PRO A 130 -14.80 -5.52 -37.75
C PRO A 130 -14.84 -7.04 -37.98
N LYS A 131 -13.86 -7.60 -38.71
CA LYS A 131 -13.75 -9.04 -38.99
C LYS A 131 -13.02 -9.82 -37.90
N ILE A 132 -12.39 -9.15 -36.93
CA ILE A 132 -11.65 -9.79 -35.84
C ILE A 132 -12.60 -10.10 -34.70
N ASP A 133 -12.59 -11.34 -34.22
CA ASP A 133 -13.38 -11.77 -33.07
C ASP A 133 -12.65 -11.48 -31.75
N PHE A 134 -13.15 -10.51 -30.99
CA PHE A 134 -12.62 -10.14 -29.68
C PHE A 134 -13.25 -10.93 -28.52
N THR A 135 -14.17 -11.86 -28.79
CA THR A 135 -14.91 -12.62 -27.76
C THR A 135 -13.98 -13.25 -26.73
N TRP A 136 -12.86 -13.83 -27.19
CA TRP A 136 -11.89 -14.48 -26.29
C TRP A 136 -11.08 -13.47 -25.48
N VAL A 137 -10.72 -12.32 -26.06
CA VAL A 137 -10.01 -11.23 -25.36
C VAL A 137 -10.91 -10.64 -24.28
N ASP A 138 -12.15 -10.28 -24.66
CA ASP A 138 -13.15 -9.74 -23.74
C ASP A 138 -13.51 -10.75 -22.65
N ARG A 139 -13.49 -12.06 -22.96
CA ARG A 139 -13.67 -13.11 -21.96
C ARG A 139 -12.48 -13.18 -21.01
N MET A 140 -11.25 -13.12 -21.51
CA MET A 140 -10.03 -13.14 -20.70
C MET A 140 -9.95 -11.94 -19.76
N GLU A 141 -10.29 -10.74 -20.23
CA GLU A 141 -10.30 -9.52 -19.42
C GLU A 141 -11.23 -9.63 -18.20
N LYS A 142 -12.33 -10.38 -18.34
CA LYS A 142 -13.32 -10.59 -17.28
C LYS A 142 -12.97 -11.71 -16.31
N ILE A 143 -11.89 -12.46 -16.53
CA ILE A 143 -11.50 -13.56 -15.63
C ILE A 143 -10.98 -12.96 -14.32
N VAL A 144 -11.78 -13.09 -13.25
CA VAL A 144 -11.38 -12.72 -11.88
C VAL A 144 -11.16 -13.99 -11.07
N VAL A 145 -9.91 -14.22 -10.65
CA VAL A 145 -9.56 -15.35 -9.79
C VAL A 145 -9.70 -14.94 -8.32
N THR A 146 -10.67 -15.52 -7.63
CA THR A 146 -10.93 -15.23 -6.22
C THR A 146 -9.85 -15.85 -5.30
N PRO A 147 -9.61 -15.28 -4.11
CA PRO A 147 -8.68 -15.86 -3.13
C PRO A 147 -9.01 -17.32 -2.76
N ASN A 148 -10.29 -17.70 -2.75
CA ASN A 148 -10.72 -19.07 -2.47
C ASN A 148 -10.37 -20.04 -3.61
N GLN A 149 -10.47 -19.59 -4.87
CA GLN A 149 -9.98 -20.38 -6.01
C GLN A 149 -8.47 -20.58 -5.94
N ILE A 150 -7.71 -19.55 -5.59
CA ILE A 150 -6.25 -19.66 -5.41
C ILE A 150 -5.92 -20.66 -4.28
N LYS A 151 -6.58 -20.56 -3.12
CA LYS A 151 -6.37 -21.51 -2.01
C LYS A 151 -6.68 -22.95 -2.42
N ARG A 152 -7.77 -23.18 -3.15
CA ARG A 152 -8.10 -24.52 -3.68
C ARG A 152 -7.06 -25.02 -4.66
N PHE A 153 -6.58 -24.16 -5.55
CA PHE A 153 -5.52 -24.49 -6.51
C PHE A 153 -4.24 -24.91 -5.79
N LEU A 154 -3.79 -24.12 -4.80
CA LEU A 154 -2.60 -24.44 -4.00
C LEU A 154 -2.75 -25.78 -3.26
N LYS A 155 -3.90 -26.02 -2.62
CA LYS A 155 -4.17 -27.29 -1.92
C LYS A 155 -4.14 -28.48 -2.87
N LYS A 156 -4.75 -28.38 -4.05
CA LYS A 156 -4.77 -29.46 -5.05
C LYS A 156 -3.38 -29.71 -5.65
N GLY A 157 -2.62 -28.65 -5.90
CA GLY A 157 -1.28 -28.75 -6.49
C GLY A 157 -0.15 -29.08 -5.51
N GLY A 158 -0.45 -29.25 -4.21
CA GLY A 158 0.59 -29.44 -3.19
C GLY A 158 1.55 -28.23 -3.06
N LEU A 159 1.10 -27.04 -3.46
CA LEU A 159 1.94 -25.84 -3.52
C LEU A 159 1.89 -25.09 -2.19
N SER A 160 3.04 -24.64 -1.70
CA SER A 160 3.12 -23.78 -0.52
C SER A 160 2.87 -22.31 -0.90
N ALA A 161 2.22 -21.57 -0.01
CA ALA A 161 1.88 -20.15 -0.22
C ALA A 161 3.08 -19.19 -0.06
N GLY A 162 4.30 -19.71 0.08
CA GLY A 162 5.50 -18.94 0.46
C GLY A 162 6.25 -18.26 -0.68
N GLY A 163 5.84 -18.43 -1.94
CA GLY A 163 6.66 -18.08 -3.12
C GLY A 163 6.70 -16.61 -3.54
N GLY A 164 6.30 -15.65 -2.69
CA GLY A 164 6.03 -14.27 -3.13
C GLY A 164 6.83 -13.16 -2.46
N GLY A 165 7.90 -13.45 -1.73
CA GLY A 165 8.70 -12.42 -1.06
C GLY A 165 10.15 -12.84 -0.91
N ARG A 166 11.01 -12.37 -1.82
CA ARG A 166 12.44 -12.23 -1.62
C ARG A 166 12.78 -10.76 -1.86
#